data_AF-A0A2T1D3E1-F1
#
_entry.id   AF-A0A2T1D3E1-F1
#
_cell.length_a   1.000
_cell.length_b   1.000
_cell.length_c   1.000
_cell.angle_alpha   90.00
_cell.angle_beta   90.00
_cell.angle_gamma   90.00
#
_symmetry.space_group_name_H-M   'P 1'
#
loop_
_entity.id
_entity.type
_entity.pdbx_description
1 polymer ?
#
loop_
_entity_poly.entity_id
_entity_poly.type
_entity_poly.pdbx_seq_one_letter_code
_entity_poly.pdbx_strand_id
1 'polypeptide(L)'
;MPISSLSVDSNCSDGLPLAPDLSVTFAKKYLQQVKGNATSANTVALCFPERRRTEMREKLLSSLRSVSAKSWVKTENFLSEELLYHGIDANLIDPWQISGGIHQVYKYAIEAYIDQKPPYNLVNKVSPILGETRKQVTAIDSRAIGFVAMQYHYTGVSRRVKLNIR
;
A
#
# COMPACT_ATOMS: atom_id res chain seq x y z
N MET A 1 -42.49 -39.47 -13.50
CA MET A 1 -41.73 -40.68 -13.89
C MET A 1 -40.36 -40.20 -14.39
N PRO A 2 -39.27 -40.43 -13.65
CA PRO A 2 -37.98 -39.81 -13.90
C PRO A 2 -37.16 -40.57 -14.95
N ILE A 3 -36.32 -39.83 -15.68
CA ILE A 3 -35.37 -40.34 -16.66
C ILE A 3 -34.10 -40.83 -15.94
N SER A 4 -33.65 -41.99 -16.38
CA SER A 4 -32.48 -42.74 -15.92
C SER A 4 -31.18 -41.92 -15.93
N SER A 5 -30.36 -42.27 -14.94
CA SER A 5 -28.96 -41.94 -14.73
C SER A 5 -28.08 -42.07 -15.98
N LEU A 6 -27.29 -41.03 -16.26
CA LEU A 6 -26.01 -41.14 -16.96
C LEU A 6 -24.91 -40.72 -16.00
N SER A 7 -24.25 -41.72 -15.43
CA SER A 7 -22.95 -41.62 -14.77
C SER A 7 -21.90 -41.25 -15.80
N VAL A 8 -21.31 -40.06 -15.66
CA VAL A 8 -20.00 -39.77 -16.23
C VAL A 8 -19.00 -39.92 -15.11
N ASP A 9 -18.41 -41.10 -15.05
CA ASP A 9 -17.24 -41.39 -14.26
C ASP A 9 -16.09 -40.51 -14.76
N SER A 10 -15.62 -39.60 -13.90
CA SER A 10 -14.32 -38.95 -14.07
C SER A 10 -13.45 -39.36 -12.89
N ASN A 11 -13.04 -40.63 -12.93
CA ASN A 11 -11.97 -41.13 -12.09
C ASN A 11 -10.65 -40.76 -12.78
N CYS A 12 -9.94 -39.76 -12.24
CA CYS A 12 -8.53 -39.53 -12.56
C CYS A 12 -7.73 -39.69 -11.26
N SER A 13 -7.26 -40.92 -11.09
CA SER A 13 -5.99 -41.37 -10.53
C SER A 13 -5.46 -40.75 -9.22
N ASP A 14 -5.27 -41.68 -8.28
CA ASP A 14 -4.32 -41.73 -7.17
C ASP A 14 -3.23 -40.64 -7.09
N GLY A 15 -3.09 -40.04 -5.90
CA GLY A 15 -1.90 -39.27 -5.54
C GLY A 15 -1.89 -38.80 -4.09
N LEU A 16 -1.28 -39.61 -3.19
CA LEU A 16 -0.77 -39.32 -1.84
C LEU A 16 -1.69 -38.58 -0.83
N PRO A 17 -1.51 -38.74 0.50
CA PRO A 17 -2.26 -37.96 1.46
C PRO A 17 -1.84 -36.48 1.35
N LEU A 18 -2.59 -35.69 0.56
CA LEU A 18 -2.39 -34.26 0.43
C LEU A 18 -2.56 -33.66 1.83
N ALA A 19 -1.48 -33.05 2.32
CA ALA A 19 -1.47 -32.31 3.58
C ALA A 19 -2.71 -31.40 3.65
N PRO A 20 -3.38 -31.31 4.82
CA PRO A 20 -4.58 -30.52 4.93
C PRO A 20 -4.26 -29.08 4.53
N ASP A 21 -5.05 -28.54 3.60
CA ASP A 21 -4.84 -27.19 3.07
C ASP A 21 -4.66 -26.20 4.24
N LEU A 22 -3.53 -25.51 4.23
CA LEU A 22 -3.15 -24.53 5.24
C LEU A 22 -4.21 -23.43 5.35
N SER A 23 -4.88 -23.09 4.25
CA SER A 23 -5.95 -22.09 4.23
C SER A 23 -7.19 -22.57 5.02
N VAL A 24 -7.57 -23.84 4.84
CA VAL A 24 -8.72 -24.47 5.49
C VAL A 24 -8.45 -24.71 6.97
N THR A 25 -7.24 -25.16 7.32
CA THR A 25 -6.85 -25.37 8.73
C THR A 25 -6.74 -24.05 9.49
N PHE A 26 -6.21 -23.01 8.86
CA PHE A 26 -6.22 -21.64 9.40
C PHE A 26 -7.64 -21.14 9.63
N ALA A 27 -8.52 -21.27 8.62
CA ALA A 27 -9.91 -20.82 8.73
C ALA A 27 -10.68 -21.52 9.86
N LYS A 28 -10.48 -22.84 10.03
CA LYS A 28 -11.08 -23.60 11.13
C LYS A 28 -10.57 -23.16 12.50
N LYS A 29 -9.26 -22.96 12.66
CA LYS A 29 -8.67 -22.46 13.91
C LYS A 29 -9.16 -21.05 14.26
N TYR A 30 -9.25 -20.17 13.26
CA TYR A 30 -9.78 -18.82 13.44
C TYR A 30 -11.23 -18.83 13.94
N LEU A 31 -12.10 -19.64 13.32
CA LEU A 31 -13.50 -19.75 13.74
C LEU A 31 -13.64 -20.32 15.16
N GLN A 32 -12.79 -21.26 15.55
CA GLN A 32 -12.77 -21.78 16.93
C GLN A 32 -12.35 -20.71 17.94
N GLN A 33 -11.33 -19.90 17.60
CA GLN A 33 -10.87 -18.80 18.44
C GLN A 33 -11.93 -17.69 18.58
N VAL A 34 -12.64 -17.36 17.50
CA VAL A 34 -13.73 -16.37 17.51
C VAL A 34 -14.91 -16.85 18.38
N LYS A 35 -15.26 -18.14 18.31
CA LYS A 35 -16.34 -18.73 19.12
C LYS A 35 -15.97 -18.82 20.61
N GLY A 36 -14.71 -19.12 20.94
CA GLY A 36 -14.22 -19.20 22.32
C GLY A 36 -14.20 -17.86 23.07
N ASN A 37 -14.09 -16.74 22.35
CA ASN A 37 -14.04 -15.41 22.95
C ASN A 37 -15.43 -14.76 23.15
N ALA A 38 -16.51 -15.36 22.64
CA ALA A 38 -17.83 -14.72 22.55
C ALA A 38 -18.47 -14.36 23.91
N THR A 39 -18.06 -14.97 25.02
CA THR A 39 -18.69 -14.78 26.34
C THR A 39 -18.13 -13.63 27.20
N SER A 40 -17.01 -12.99 26.80
CA SER A 40 -16.41 -11.86 27.54
C SER A 40 -15.86 -10.73 26.63
N ALA A 41 -16.04 -10.84 25.30
CA ALA A 41 -15.28 -10.05 24.33
C ALA A 41 -15.90 -8.73 23.84
N ASN A 42 -17.18 -8.43 24.05
CA ASN A 42 -17.82 -7.35 23.28
C ASN A 42 -17.20 -5.96 23.47
N THR A 43 -16.71 -5.60 24.67
CA THR A 43 -16.11 -4.28 24.92
C THR A 43 -14.61 -4.23 24.58
N VAL A 44 -13.89 -5.34 24.77
CA VAL A 44 -12.43 -5.42 24.54
C VAL A 44 -12.10 -5.67 23.06
N ALA A 45 -12.94 -6.43 22.36
CA ALA A 45 -12.76 -6.77 20.95
C ALA A 45 -13.12 -5.63 19.97
N LEU A 46 -14.00 -4.69 20.34
CA LEU A 46 -14.27 -3.49 19.54
C LEU A 46 -13.12 -2.47 19.62
N CYS A 47 -12.48 -2.36 20.79
CA CYS A 47 -11.37 -1.43 21.00
C CYS A 47 -10.04 -1.90 20.38
N PHE A 48 -9.82 -3.22 20.26
CA PHE A 48 -8.55 -3.78 19.79
C PHE A 48 -8.19 -3.47 18.32
N PRO A 49 -9.12 -3.54 17.34
CA PRO A 49 -8.87 -3.14 15.95
C PRO A 49 -8.59 -1.65 15.83
N GLU A 50 -9.34 -0.81 16.54
CA GLU A 50 -9.16 0.65 16.54
C GLU A 50 -7.82 1.05 17.15
N ARG A 51 -7.46 0.47 18.30
CA ARG A 51 -6.16 0.70 18.95
C ARG A 51 -4.99 0.33 18.03
N ARG A 52 -5.02 -0.87 17.42
CA ARG A 52 -3.97 -1.30 16.46
C ARG A 52 -3.85 -0.36 15.26
N ARG A 53 -4.98 0.12 14.76
CA ARG A 53 -5.00 1.09 13.66
C ARG A 53 -4.37 2.42 14.08
N THR A 54 -4.70 2.94 15.25
CA THR A 54 -4.09 4.18 15.76
C THR A 54 -2.59 4.02 15.99
N GLU A 55 -2.13 2.91 16.58
CA GLU A 55 -0.70 2.63 16.72
C GLU A 55 0.01 2.52 15.36
N MET A 56 -0.65 1.90 14.38
CA MET A 56 -0.15 1.81 13.01
C MET A 56 -0.07 3.20 12.35
N ARG A 57 -1.08 4.05 12.57
CA ARG A 57 -1.10 5.45 12.11
C ARG A 57 0.15 6.17 12.58
N GLU A 58 0.40 6.16 13.88
CA GLU A 58 1.54 6.86 14.49
C GLU A 58 2.88 6.34 13.94
N LYS A 59 3.04 5.01 13.83
CA LYS A 59 4.24 4.40 13.23
C LYS A 59 4.43 4.79 11.76
N LEU A 60 3.35 4.81 10.98
CA LEU A 60 3.42 5.14 9.55
C LEU A 60 3.66 6.63 9.32
N LEU A 61 3.04 7.51 10.10
CA LEU A 61 3.22 8.96 10.00
C LEU A 61 4.59 9.41 10.51
N SER A 62 5.06 8.89 11.65
CA SER A 62 6.40 9.19 12.19
C SER A 62 7.52 8.77 11.24
N SER A 63 7.38 7.61 10.60
CA SER A 63 8.38 7.14 9.62
C SER A 63 8.28 7.83 8.26
N LEU A 64 7.11 8.39 7.88
CA LEU A 64 6.85 8.92 6.54
C LEU A 64 7.84 10.00 6.12
N ARG A 65 8.19 10.95 7.02
CA ARG A 65 9.18 12.00 6.72
C ARG A 65 10.54 11.41 6.36
N SER A 66 11.03 10.50 7.20
CA SER A 66 12.33 9.84 6.98
C SER A 66 12.35 9.00 5.71
N VAL A 67 11.25 8.32 5.39
CA VAL A 67 11.14 7.50 4.17
C VAL A 67 11.12 8.39 2.94
N SER A 68 10.33 9.47 2.94
CA SER A 68 10.28 10.43 1.83
C SER A 68 11.66 11.05 1.56
N ALA A 69 12.39 11.45 2.60
CA ALA A 69 13.74 12.01 2.45
C ALA A 69 14.73 10.98 1.88
N LYS A 70 14.71 9.73 2.38
CA LYS A 70 15.56 8.65 1.85
C LYS A 70 15.23 8.30 0.39
N SER A 71 13.95 8.34 0.04
CA SER A 71 13.51 8.14 -1.34
C SER A 71 13.97 9.26 -2.26
N TRP A 72 14.04 10.49 -1.75
CA TRP A 72 14.53 11.62 -2.54
C TRP A 72 15.99 11.38 -2.94
N VAL A 73 16.85 11.03 -1.98
CA VAL A 73 18.26 10.70 -2.25
C VAL A 73 18.39 9.60 -3.30
N LYS A 74 17.53 8.57 -3.25
CA LYS A 74 17.53 7.52 -4.28
C LYS A 74 17.08 8.03 -5.65
N THR A 75 16.09 8.90 -5.68
CA THR A 75 15.56 9.52 -6.91
C THR A 75 16.63 10.39 -7.56
N GLU A 76 17.29 11.23 -6.77
CA GLU A 76 18.36 12.11 -7.23
C GLU A 76 19.55 11.30 -7.75
N ASN A 77 20.01 10.30 -7.01
CA ASN A 77 21.10 9.43 -7.47
C ASN A 77 20.74 8.64 -8.74
N PHE A 78 19.47 8.33 -8.97
CA PHE A 78 19.03 7.58 -10.14
C PHE A 78 18.91 8.46 -11.40
N LEU A 79 18.57 9.75 -11.24
CA LEU A 79 18.33 10.67 -12.35
C LEU A 79 19.44 11.72 -12.52
N SER A 80 20.47 11.73 -11.66
CA SER A 80 21.58 12.69 -11.70
C SER A 80 22.37 12.63 -12.99
N GLU A 81 22.60 11.43 -13.54
CA GLU A 81 23.29 11.28 -14.82
C GLU A 81 22.40 11.76 -15.98
N GLU A 82 21.11 11.43 -15.94
CA GLU A 82 20.13 11.84 -16.95
C GLU A 82 19.91 13.36 -17.03
N LEU A 83 20.03 14.05 -15.88
CA LEU A 83 20.04 15.52 -15.81
C LEU A 83 21.15 16.10 -16.69
N LEU A 84 22.36 15.54 -16.58
CA LEU A 84 23.53 15.99 -17.33
C LEU A 84 23.39 15.65 -18.82
N TYR A 85 22.96 14.42 -19.14
CA TYR A 85 22.79 13.98 -20.54
C TYR A 85 21.74 14.80 -21.29
N HIS A 86 20.66 15.20 -20.63
CA HIS A 86 19.57 15.94 -21.25
C HIS A 86 19.65 17.46 -21.08
N GLY A 87 20.71 17.97 -20.43
CA GLY A 87 20.89 19.40 -20.17
C GLY A 87 19.73 20.02 -19.38
N ILE A 88 19.15 19.26 -18.46
CA ILE A 88 18.10 19.76 -17.56
C ILE A 88 18.79 20.52 -16.43
N ASP A 89 18.43 21.78 -16.22
CA ASP A 89 18.96 22.55 -15.11
C ASP A 89 18.40 22.01 -13.78
N ALA A 90 19.29 21.45 -12.96
CA ALA A 90 18.94 20.88 -11.67
C ALA A 90 18.33 21.92 -10.71
N ASN A 91 18.63 23.21 -10.87
CA ASN A 91 18.07 24.26 -10.03
C ASN A 91 16.56 24.49 -10.26
N LEU A 92 16.03 23.98 -11.38
CA LEU A 92 14.61 24.08 -11.72
C LEU A 92 13.77 23.02 -11.01
N ILE A 93 14.40 22.00 -10.42
CA ILE A 93 13.74 20.92 -9.71
C ILE A 93 13.77 21.26 -8.22
N ASP A 94 12.60 21.61 -7.65
CA ASP A 94 12.48 21.81 -6.20
C ASP A 94 12.23 20.45 -5.48
N PRO A 95 13.21 19.94 -4.70
CA PRO A 95 13.07 18.72 -3.92
C PRO A 95 11.92 18.77 -2.92
N TRP A 96 11.70 19.95 -2.32
CA TRP A 96 10.74 20.17 -1.26
C TRP A 96 9.32 20.17 -1.79
N GLN A 97 9.09 20.77 -2.95
CA GLN A 97 7.81 20.73 -3.63
C GLN A 97 7.42 19.29 -3.99
N ILE A 98 8.31 18.54 -4.65
CA ILE A 98 8.03 17.16 -5.08
C ILE A 98 7.81 16.25 -3.86
N SER A 99 8.71 16.30 -2.89
CA SER A 99 8.60 15.50 -1.68
C SER A 99 7.39 15.89 -0.83
N GLY A 100 7.04 17.18 -0.79
CA GLY A 100 5.88 17.70 -0.08
C GLY A 100 4.56 17.18 -0.67
N GLY A 101 4.40 17.25 -1.99
CA GLY A 101 3.22 16.71 -2.68
C GLY A 101 3.05 15.20 -2.45
N ILE A 102 4.14 14.43 -2.62
CA ILE A 102 4.11 12.97 -2.42
C ILE A 102 3.90 12.60 -0.95
N HIS A 103 4.50 13.36 -0.02
CA HIS A 103 4.25 13.20 1.41
C HIS A 103 2.77 13.38 1.75
N GLN A 104 2.11 14.41 1.20
CA GLN A 104 0.67 14.64 1.39
C GLN A 104 -0.17 13.48 0.87
N VAL A 105 0.16 12.93 -0.31
CA VAL A 105 -0.53 11.76 -0.87
C VAL A 105 -0.46 10.57 0.08
N TYR A 106 0.73 10.22 0.57
CA TYR A 106 0.89 9.09 1.48
C TYR A 106 0.30 9.35 2.87
N LYS A 107 0.35 10.59 3.37
CA LYS A 107 -0.32 10.97 4.61
C LYS A 107 -1.81 10.73 4.50
N TYR A 108 -2.43 11.22 3.43
CA TYR A 108 -3.86 11.04 3.18
C TYR A 108 -4.23 9.57 3.02
N ALA A 109 -3.41 8.78 2.31
CA ALA A 109 -3.62 7.34 2.17
C ALA A 109 -3.62 6.61 3.52
N ILE A 110 -2.71 6.97 4.44
CA ILE A 110 -2.70 6.43 5.80
C ILE A 110 -3.98 6.82 6.53
N GLU A 111 -4.34 8.11 6.54
CA GLU A 111 -5.53 8.60 7.24
C GLU A 111 -6.81 7.94 6.72
N ALA A 112 -6.98 7.85 5.40
CA ALA A 112 -8.11 7.18 4.77
C ALA A 112 -8.21 5.69 5.13
N TYR A 113 -7.07 4.98 5.19
CA TYR A 113 -7.05 3.57 5.60
C TYR A 113 -7.49 3.39 7.06
N ILE A 114 -7.01 4.26 7.96
CA ILE A 114 -7.35 4.18 9.38
C ILE A 114 -8.81 4.53 9.64
N ASP A 115 -9.31 5.56 8.94
CA ASP A 115 -10.69 6.01 9.01
C ASP A 115 -11.65 5.07 8.25
N GLN A 116 -11.15 3.99 7.65
CA GLN A 116 -11.92 3.03 6.83
C GLN A 116 -12.71 3.70 5.71
N LYS A 117 -12.15 4.75 5.11
CA LYS A 117 -12.80 5.44 3.99
C LYS A 117 -12.81 4.53 2.76
N PRO A 118 -13.88 4.58 1.95
CA PRO A 118 -13.99 3.77 0.76
C PRO A 118 -12.93 4.18 -0.30
N PRO A 119 -12.51 3.27 -1.20
CA PRO A 119 -11.40 3.52 -2.12
C PRO A 119 -11.58 4.77 -3.01
N TYR A 120 -12.81 5.10 -3.41
CA TYR A 120 -13.08 6.30 -4.22
C TYR A 120 -12.73 7.60 -3.49
N ASN A 121 -12.78 7.61 -2.16
CA ASN A 121 -12.45 8.78 -1.36
C ASN A 121 -10.95 9.10 -1.42
N LEU A 122 -10.12 8.05 -1.47
CA LEU A 122 -8.69 8.17 -1.71
C LEU A 122 -8.41 8.85 -3.05
N VAL A 123 -9.03 8.34 -4.13
CA VAL A 123 -8.86 8.89 -5.49
C VAL A 123 -9.27 10.36 -5.55
N ASN A 124 -10.43 10.70 -5.00
CA ASN A 124 -10.97 12.07 -5.05
C ASN A 124 -10.08 13.09 -4.35
N LYS A 125 -9.33 12.69 -3.32
CA LYS A 125 -8.43 13.60 -2.58
C LYS A 125 -6.99 13.56 -3.06
N VAL A 126 -6.50 12.42 -3.51
CA VAL A 126 -5.12 12.27 -4.00
C VAL A 126 -4.95 12.80 -5.42
N SER A 127 -5.94 12.63 -6.31
CA SER A 127 -5.81 13.05 -7.71
C SER A 127 -5.54 14.56 -7.88
N PRO A 128 -6.21 15.47 -7.16
CA PRO A 128 -5.89 16.90 -7.24
C PRO A 128 -4.47 17.22 -6.79
N ILE A 129 -3.99 16.59 -5.71
CA ILE A 129 -2.64 16.80 -5.17
C ILE A 129 -1.59 16.36 -6.20
N LEU A 130 -1.74 15.15 -6.75
CA LEU A 130 -0.84 14.63 -7.80
C LEU A 130 -0.90 15.48 -9.07
N GLY A 131 -2.10 15.91 -9.46
CA GLY A 131 -2.31 16.78 -10.63
C GLY A 131 -1.59 18.11 -10.48
N GLU A 132 -1.71 18.74 -9.31
CA GLU A 132 -1.05 20.00 -9.01
C GLU A 132 0.48 19.84 -8.91
N THR A 133 0.97 18.84 -8.19
CA THR A 133 2.42 18.56 -8.11
C THR A 133 3.00 18.31 -9.49
N ARG A 134 2.32 17.51 -10.33
CA ARG A 134 2.71 17.29 -11.72
C ARG A 134 2.73 18.60 -12.49
N LYS A 135 1.64 19.37 -12.44
CA LYS A 135 1.51 20.63 -13.19
C LYS A 135 2.64 21.60 -12.85
N GLN A 136 2.93 21.79 -11.57
CA GLN A 136 3.98 22.70 -11.13
C GLN A 136 5.37 22.27 -11.60
N VAL A 137 5.68 20.97 -11.52
CA VAL A 137 6.98 20.43 -11.97
C VAL A 137 7.11 20.50 -13.50
N THR A 138 6.06 20.11 -14.23
CA THR A 138 6.08 20.11 -15.70
C THR A 138 5.92 21.49 -16.34
N ALA A 139 5.51 22.51 -15.55
CA ALA A 139 5.38 23.88 -16.05
C ALA A 139 6.73 24.49 -16.44
N ILE A 140 7.81 24.03 -15.79
CA ILE A 140 9.17 24.51 -16.05
C ILE A 140 9.84 23.61 -17.09
N ASP A 141 9.89 22.30 -16.83
CA ASP A 141 10.38 21.31 -17.79
C ASP A 141 9.54 20.03 -17.70
N SER A 142 8.93 19.64 -18.82
CA SER A 142 8.12 18.42 -18.91
C SER A 142 8.87 17.14 -18.56
N ARG A 143 10.20 17.11 -18.78
CA ARG A 143 11.08 15.95 -18.50
C ARG A 143 11.29 15.74 -17.01
N ALA A 144 11.10 16.78 -16.18
CA ALA A 144 11.20 16.69 -14.73
C ALA A 144 10.10 15.80 -14.09
N ILE A 145 9.09 15.36 -14.87
CA ILE A 145 8.09 14.40 -14.42
C ILE A 145 8.69 13.08 -13.92
N GLY A 146 9.87 12.69 -14.42
CA GLY A 146 10.61 11.52 -13.97
C GLY A 146 10.91 11.55 -12.47
N PHE A 147 11.22 12.73 -11.92
CA PHE A 147 11.50 12.91 -10.49
C PHE A 147 10.27 12.63 -9.63
N VAL A 148 9.09 13.09 -10.08
CA VAL A 148 7.83 12.83 -9.38
C VAL A 148 7.51 11.33 -9.41
N ALA A 149 7.69 10.69 -10.56
CA ALA A 149 7.44 9.25 -10.72
C ALA A 149 8.39 8.40 -9.85
N MET A 150 9.68 8.70 -9.86
CA MET A 150 10.69 7.98 -9.09
C MET A 150 10.55 8.22 -7.58
N GLN A 151 10.23 9.44 -7.17
CA GLN A 151 9.99 9.74 -5.75
C GLN A 151 8.75 9.00 -5.23
N TYR A 152 7.71 8.87 -6.06
CA TYR A 152 6.53 8.07 -5.72
C TYR A 152 6.88 6.59 -5.58
N HIS A 153 7.62 6.05 -6.56
CA HIS A 153 8.09 4.67 -6.58
C HIS A 153 8.91 4.32 -5.33
N TYR A 154 9.99 5.05 -5.06
CA TYR A 154 10.88 4.75 -3.94
C TYR A 154 10.23 4.96 -2.58
N THR A 155 9.31 5.92 -2.45
CA THR A 155 8.54 6.13 -1.21
C THR A 155 7.59 4.97 -0.93
N GLY A 156 6.95 4.42 -1.96
CA GLY A 156 6.08 3.24 -1.85
C GLY A 156 6.88 1.98 -1.51
N VAL A 157 7.97 1.73 -2.23
CA VAL A 157 8.83 0.54 -2.04
C VAL A 157 9.47 0.53 -0.65
N SER A 158 10.02 1.66 -0.21
CA SER A 158 10.71 1.76 1.08
C SER A 158 9.79 1.50 2.28
N ARG A 159 8.47 1.68 2.11
CA ARG A 159 7.47 1.35 3.14
C ARG A 159 7.10 -0.14 3.14
N ARG A 160 7.08 -0.81 1.99
CA ARG A 160 6.80 -2.25 1.89
C ARG A 160 7.82 -3.08 2.68
N VAL A 161 9.09 -2.68 2.69
CA VAL A 161 10.19 -3.41 3.35
C VAL A 161 10.14 -3.30 4.89
N LYS A 162 9.49 -2.29 5.46
CA LYS A 162 9.39 -2.09 6.93
C LYS A 162 8.12 -2.68 7.57
N LEU A 163 7.17 -3.16 6.77
CA LEU A 163 5.94 -3.80 7.25
C LEU A 163 6.12 -5.33 7.35
N ASN A 164 7.25 -5.78 7.90
CA ASN A 164 7.43 -7.18 8.27
C ASN A 164 6.64 -7.42 9.57
N ILE A 165 5.34 -7.64 9.41
CA ILE A 165 4.45 -8.05 10.47
C ILE A 165 4.78 -9.52 10.76
N ARG A 166 5.58 -9.75 11.80
CA ARG A 166 5.68 -11.06 12.49
C ARG A 166 4.58 -11.16 13.53
#